data_AF-A0A5C7RRE0-F1
#
_entry.id   AF-A0A5C7RRE0-F1
#
_cell.length_a   1.000
_cell.length_b   1.000
_cell.length_c   1.000
_cell.angle_alpha   90.00
_cell.angle_beta   90.00
_cell.angle_gamma   90.00
#
_symmetry.space_group_name_H-M   'P 1'
#
loop_
_entity.id
_entity.type
_entity.pdbx_description
1 polymer ?
#
loop_
_entity_poly.entity_id
_entity_poly.type
_entity_poly.pdbx_seq_one_letter_code
_entity_poly.pdbx_strand_id
1 'polypeptide(L)'
;MKMQQISIGNSRSIVICCLFVLGVKTGLAADASSCDVYAKAAVATNDRALRMGCTVANSSARWQSNYNNHYSWCLTANSTALVAEASGRDNDIRPCELLSTKCETYAEQAVRQFNRSKQLNCGFSVNTQPLGRWMDNHRNHYDWCMTARPEWLVSEAQARSDALSRCLTQ
;
A
#
# COMPACT_ATOMS: atom_id res chain seq x y z
N MET A 1 -57.52 -30.52 -40.10
CA MET A 1 -57.86 -31.93 -39.79
C MET A 1 -56.81 -32.46 -38.81
N LYS A 2 -57.26 -33.01 -37.69
CA LYS A 2 -56.45 -33.46 -36.55
C LYS A 2 -56.16 -34.97 -36.69
N MET A 3 -55.03 -35.38 -36.11
CA MET A 3 -54.65 -36.72 -35.64
C MET A 3 -54.41 -37.85 -36.66
N GLN A 4 -53.23 -38.49 -36.56
CA GLN A 4 -53.08 -39.73 -35.80
C GLN A 4 -51.61 -40.08 -35.50
N GLN A 5 -51.39 -40.64 -34.31
CA GLN A 5 -50.14 -41.24 -33.83
C GLN A 5 -49.90 -42.62 -34.45
N ILE A 6 -48.68 -43.15 -34.35
CA ILE A 6 -48.37 -44.52 -33.89
C ILE A 6 -46.96 -44.55 -33.27
N SER A 7 -46.84 -45.36 -32.22
CA SER A 7 -45.72 -45.56 -31.30
C SER A 7 -44.92 -46.84 -31.64
N ILE A 8 -43.70 -46.94 -31.08
CA ILE A 8 -43.08 -48.09 -30.37
C ILE A 8 -41.63 -48.40 -30.78
N GLY A 9 -40.75 -48.40 -29.76
CA GLY A 9 -39.53 -49.23 -29.65
C GLY A 9 -38.23 -48.46 -29.88
N ASN A 10 -37.18 -48.55 -29.05
CA ASN A 10 -36.81 -49.58 -28.09
C ASN A 10 -35.77 -49.03 -27.10
N SER A 11 -35.81 -49.53 -25.87
CA SER A 11 -34.97 -49.17 -24.73
C SER A 11 -33.48 -49.41 -24.95
N ARG A 12 -32.62 -48.44 -24.58
CA ARG A 12 -31.34 -48.69 -23.88
C ARG A 12 -30.99 -47.48 -22.99
N SER A 13 -31.38 -47.57 -21.72
CA SER A 13 -30.76 -46.78 -20.66
C SER A 13 -29.28 -47.16 -20.57
N ILE A 14 -28.41 -46.28 -21.02
CA ILE A 14 -27.02 -46.25 -20.56
C ILE A 14 -26.93 -44.99 -19.71
N VAL A 15 -27.01 -45.19 -18.40
CA VAL A 15 -26.54 -44.21 -17.42
C VAL A 15 -25.04 -44.14 -17.64
N ILE A 16 -24.61 -43.21 -18.50
CA ILE A 16 -23.21 -42.79 -18.54
C ILE A 16 -23.00 -42.06 -17.22
N CYS A 17 -22.42 -42.79 -16.26
CA CYS A 17 -21.79 -42.20 -15.11
C CYS A 17 -20.72 -41.27 -15.66
N CYS A 18 -21.08 -39.99 -15.84
CA CYS A 18 -20.12 -38.92 -15.97
C CYS A 18 -19.33 -38.88 -14.66
N LEU A 19 -18.33 -39.76 -14.58
CA LEU A 19 -17.13 -39.53 -13.80
C LEU A 19 -16.50 -38.27 -14.40
N PHE A 20 -17.05 -37.12 -14.03
CA PHE A 20 -16.27 -35.90 -13.97
C PHE A 20 -15.15 -36.21 -12.99
N VAL A 21 -14.02 -36.67 -13.52
CA VAL A 21 -12.75 -36.51 -12.86
C VAL A 21 -12.62 -35.00 -12.69
N LEU A 22 -13.02 -34.52 -11.52
CA LEU A 22 -12.64 -33.21 -11.02
C LEU A 22 -11.12 -33.27 -11.00
N GLY A 23 -10.50 -32.80 -12.09
CA GLY A 23 -9.08 -32.60 -12.15
C GLY A 23 -8.74 -31.67 -11.01
N VAL A 24 -8.18 -32.25 -9.95
CA VAL A 24 -7.59 -31.51 -8.85
C VAL A 24 -6.60 -30.58 -9.53
N LYS A 25 -6.89 -29.27 -9.55
CA LYS A 25 -5.87 -28.28 -9.91
C LYS A 25 -4.85 -28.33 -8.79
N THR A 26 -3.90 -29.25 -8.90
CA THR A 26 -2.70 -29.24 -8.08
C THR A 26 -2.00 -27.94 -8.43
N GLY A 27 -2.09 -26.95 -7.53
CA GLY A 27 -1.30 -25.73 -7.65
C GLY A 27 0.15 -26.15 -7.67
N LEU A 28 0.82 -25.98 -8.82
CA LEU A 28 2.24 -26.26 -8.93
C LEU A 28 2.97 -25.43 -7.86
N ALA A 29 3.94 -26.06 -7.21
CA ALA A 29 4.91 -25.34 -6.40
C ALA A 29 5.57 -24.27 -7.25
N ALA A 30 5.91 -23.14 -6.65
CA ALA A 30 6.60 -22.07 -7.35
C ALA A 30 7.97 -22.56 -7.84
N ASP A 31 8.32 -22.25 -9.08
CA ASP A 31 9.66 -22.55 -9.59
C ASP A 31 10.72 -21.62 -8.98
N ALA A 32 11.98 -22.03 -9.02
CA ALA A 32 13.10 -21.31 -8.43
C ALA A 32 13.27 -19.88 -8.94
N SER A 33 12.93 -19.60 -10.20
CA SER A 33 13.00 -18.25 -10.79
C SER A 33 11.88 -17.37 -10.24
N SER A 34 10.66 -17.90 -10.16
CA SER A 34 9.52 -17.23 -9.54
C SER A 34 9.81 -16.88 -8.07
N CYS A 35 10.48 -17.77 -7.34
CA CYS A 35 10.88 -17.52 -5.96
C CYS A 35 11.97 -16.47 -5.78
N ASP A 36 12.91 -16.38 -6.72
CA ASP A 36 13.94 -15.33 -6.69
C ASP A 36 13.31 -13.94 -6.83
N VAL A 37 12.38 -13.79 -7.79
CA VAL A 37 11.63 -12.55 -8.01
C VAL A 37 10.82 -12.17 -6.77
N TYR A 38 10.07 -13.13 -6.21
CA TYR A 38 9.30 -12.91 -4.99
C TYR A 38 10.19 -12.44 -3.83
N ALA A 39 11.29 -13.15 -3.56
CA ALA A 39 12.15 -12.85 -2.42
C ALA A 39 12.81 -11.47 -2.53
N LYS A 40 13.25 -11.07 -3.74
CA LYS A 40 13.75 -9.70 -4.01
C LYS A 40 12.67 -8.65 -3.78
N ALA A 41 11.45 -8.88 -4.29
CA ALA A 41 10.34 -7.95 -4.13
C ALA A 41 9.92 -7.81 -2.66
N ALA A 42 9.93 -8.90 -1.89
CA ALA A 42 9.60 -8.90 -0.46
C ALA A 42 10.60 -8.07 0.36
N VAL A 43 11.91 -8.24 0.12
CA VAL A 43 12.96 -7.42 0.74
C VAL A 43 12.84 -5.96 0.33
N ALA A 44 12.76 -5.68 -0.97
CA ALA A 44 12.66 -4.31 -1.49
C ALA A 44 11.44 -3.57 -0.91
N THR A 45 10.33 -4.28 -0.71
CA THR A 45 9.11 -3.72 -0.11
C THR A 45 9.24 -3.51 1.39
N ASN A 46 9.95 -4.38 2.12
CA ASN A 46 10.31 -4.11 3.52
C ASN A 46 11.21 -2.88 3.65
N ASP A 47 12.23 -2.76 2.79
CA ASP A 47 13.13 -1.61 2.83
C ASP A 47 12.43 -0.30 2.46
N ARG A 48 11.44 -0.36 1.54
CA ARG A 48 10.57 0.78 1.24
C ARG A 48 9.73 1.16 2.47
N ALA A 49 9.14 0.19 3.15
CA ALA A 49 8.40 0.40 4.38
C ALA A 49 9.28 1.03 5.48
N LEU A 50 10.54 0.59 5.62
CA LEU A 50 11.52 1.19 6.53
C LEU A 50 11.80 2.66 6.23
N ARG A 51 12.03 3.00 4.95
CA ARG A 51 12.32 4.39 4.54
C ARG A 51 11.16 5.35 4.81
N MET A 52 9.93 4.86 4.66
CA MET A 52 8.72 5.62 4.98
C MET A 52 8.40 5.63 6.48
N GLY A 53 9.08 4.84 7.32
CA GLY A 53 8.76 4.71 8.74
C GLY A 53 7.45 3.95 9.01
N CYS A 54 7.04 3.06 8.11
CA CYS A 54 5.81 2.29 8.26
C CYS A 54 5.94 1.25 9.38
N THR A 55 4.88 1.07 10.17
CA THR A 55 4.84 0.10 11.28
C THR A 55 4.90 -1.36 10.83
N VAL A 56 4.57 -1.65 9.57
CA VAL A 56 4.67 -3.02 9.01
C VAL A 56 6.12 -3.45 8.81
N ALA A 57 7.05 -2.52 8.66
CA ALA A 57 8.46 -2.83 8.43
C ALA A 57 9.09 -3.55 9.62
N ASN A 58 9.85 -4.63 9.37
CA ASN A 58 10.49 -5.43 10.43
C ASN A 58 9.54 -5.90 11.55
N SER A 59 8.24 -6.02 11.26
CA SER A 59 7.22 -6.35 12.26
C SER A 59 7.06 -7.85 12.49
N SER A 60 7.55 -8.69 11.57
CA SER A 60 7.30 -10.14 11.59
C SER A 60 8.25 -10.91 10.66
N ALA A 61 8.23 -12.25 10.72
CA ALA A 61 8.94 -13.09 9.74
C ALA A 61 8.51 -12.84 8.28
N ARG A 62 7.28 -12.36 8.09
CA ARG A 62 6.74 -11.94 6.79
C ARG A 62 7.32 -10.60 6.35
N TRP A 63 7.54 -9.66 7.25
CA TRP A 63 8.05 -8.32 6.96
C TRP A 63 9.46 -8.14 7.52
N GLN A 64 10.47 -8.49 6.72
CA GLN A 64 11.88 -8.50 7.14
C GLN A 64 12.82 -8.47 5.90
N SER A 65 14.09 -8.10 6.07
CA SER A 65 15.05 -7.85 4.96
C SER A 65 15.94 -9.05 4.55
N ASN A 66 15.78 -10.22 5.15
CA ASN A 66 16.50 -11.46 4.80
C ASN A 66 15.83 -12.15 3.59
N TYR A 67 16.53 -12.07 2.45
CA TYR A 67 16.16 -12.73 1.20
C TYR A 67 15.98 -14.24 1.35
N ASN A 68 16.90 -14.94 2.03
CA ASN A 68 16.88 -16.40 2.13
C ASN A 68 15.63 -16.92 2.84
N ASN A 69 15.12 -16.18 3.82
CA ASN A 69 13.88 -16.53 4.50
C ASN A 69 12.68 -16.48 3.55
N HIS A 70 12.56 -15.42 2.73
CA HIS A 70 11.49 -15.29 1.73
C HIS A 70 11.62 -16.33 0.63
N TYR A 71 12.85 -16.56 0.15
CA TYR A 71 13.13 -17.56 -0.88
C TYR A 71 12.77 -18.97 -0.40
N SER A 72 13.22 -19.33 0.81
CA SER A 72 12.95 -20.66 1.39
C SER A 72 11.47 -20.88 1.63
N TRP A 73 10.73 -19.87 2.11
CA TRP A 73 9.29 -19.96 2.24
C TRP A 73 8.61 -20.21 0.89
N CYS A 74 9.01 -19.45 -0.15
CA CYS A 74 8.43 -19.57 -1.49
C CYS A 74 8.59 -20.96 -2.10
N LEU A 75 9.75 -21.60 -1.92
CA LEU A 75 9.99 -22.97 -2.43
C LEU A 75 9.00 -24.00 -1.88
N THR A 76 8.39 -23.73 -0.72
CA THR A 76 7.37 -24.59 -0.10
C THR A 76 5.94 -24.14 -0.39
N ALA A 77 5.76 -22.94 -0.95
CA ALA A 77 4.47 -22.36 -1.25
C ALA A 77 3.95 -22.85 -2.61
N ASN A 78 2.65 -23.09 -2.69
CA ASN A 78 1.98 -23.27 -3.98
C ASN A 78 1.67 -21.91 -4.62
N SER A 79 1.39 -21.91 -5.92
CA SER A 79 1.09 -20.70 -6.69
C SER A 79 -0.05 -19.85 -6.11
N THR A 80 -1.10 -20.47 -5.56
CA THR A 80 -2.21 -19.76 -4.92
C THR A 80 -1.73 -18.99 -3.68
N ALA A 81 -0.88 -19.60 -2.86
CA ALA A 81 -0.30 -18.95 -1.68
C ALA A 81 0.61 -17.77 -2.05
N LEU A 82 1.38 -17.88 -3.14
CA LEU A 82 2.20 -16.76 -3.62
C LEU A 82 1.38 -15.56 -4.09
N VAL A 83 0.31 -15.81 -4.85
CA VAL A 83 -0.59 -14.74 -5.32
C VAL A 83 -1.28 -14.08 -4.12
N ALA A 84 -1.75 -14.88 -3.16
CA ALA A 84 -2.36 -14.37 -1.94
C ALA A 84 -1.37 -13.55 -1.10
N GLU A 85 -0.12 -14.01 -0.99
CA GLU A 85 0.93 -13.29 -0.26
C GLU A 85 1.26 -11.96 -0.92
N ALA A 86 1.46 -11.92 -2.24
CA ALA A 86 1.72 -10.68 -2.97
C ALA A 86 0.60 -9.65 -2.75
N SER A 87 -0.66 -10.06 -2.95
CA SER A 87 -1.83 -9.22 -2.70
C SER A 87 -1.93 -8.77 -1.23
N GLY A 88 -1.61 -9.65 -0.29
CA GLY A 88 -1.57 -9.31 1.13
C GLY A 88 -0.52 -8.25 1.44
N ARG A 89 0.68 -8.33 0.86
CA ARG A 89 1.74 -7.34 1.10
C ARG A 89 1.36 -5.97 0.55
N ASP A 90 0.77 -5.94 -0.65
CA ASP A 90 0.30 -4.70 -1.26
C ASP A 90 -0.80 -4.05 -0.40
N ASN A 91 -1.71 -4.84 0.14
CA ASN A 91 -2.75 -4.35 1.04
C ASN A 91 -2.21 -3.81 2.36
N ASP A 92 -1.21 -4.47 2.94
CA ASP A 92 -0.60 -4.06 4.21
C ASP A 92 0.15 -2.72 4.08
N ILE A 93 0.89 -2.49 2.98
CA ILE A 93 1.73 -1.30 2.83
C ILE A 93 0.98 -0.09 2.26
N ARG A 94 -0.07 -0.31 1.45
CA ARG A 94 -0.81 0.75 0.74
C ARG A 94 -1.28 1.91 1.64
N PRO A 95 -1.83 1.70 2.85
CA PRO A 95 -2.21 2.81 3.73
C PRO A 95 -1.02 3.73 4.07
N CYS A 96 0.15 3.14 4.32
CA CYS A 96 1.36 3.90 4.61
C CYS A 96 1.90 4.63 3.38
N GLU A 97 1.86 4.03 2.20
CA GLU A 97 2.26 4.69 0.94
C GLU A 97 1.38 5.93 0.64
N LEU A 98 0.08 5.81 0.88
CA LEU A 98 -0.85 6.93 0.74
C LEU A 98 -0.56 8.04 1.75
N LEU A 99 -0.25 7.69 3.01
CA LEU A 99 0.14 8.66 4.03
C LEU A 99 1.46 9.34 3.67
N SER A 100 2.48 8.57 3.31
CA SER A 100 3.78 9.09 2.88
C SER A 100 3.63 10.10 1.76
N THR A 101 2.84 9.79 0.71
CA THR A 101 2.58 10.70 -0.40
C THR A 101 1.93 12.02 0.05
N LYS A 102 0.96 11.94 0.98
CA LYS A 102 0.34 13.14 1.58
C LYS A 102 1.35 13.94 2.39
N CYS A 103 2.24 13.28 3.13
CA CYS A 103 3.25 13.92 3.96
C CYS A 103 4.35 14.58 3.15
N GLU A 104 4.75 14.01 2.01
CA GLU A 104 5.62 14.69 1.03
C GLU A 104 4.95 16.01 0.57
N THR A 105 3.69 15.93 0.14
CA THR A 105 2.95 17.12 -0.32
C THR A 105 2.85 18.19 0.77
N TYR A 106 2.53 17.80 2.00
CA TYR A 106 2.49 18.70 3.15
C TYR A 106 3.84 19.35 3.42
N ALA A 107 4.91 18.56 3.48
CA ALA A 107 6.25 19.03 3.81
C ALA A 107 6.76 20.05 2.79
N GLU A 108 6.55 19.78 1.50
CA GLU A 108 6.85 20.74 0.44
C GLU A 108 6.06 22.05 0.60
N GLN A 109 4.74 21.96 0.84
CA GLN A 109 3.89 23.14 1.03
C GLN A 109 4.34 23.96 2.25
N ALA A 110 4.68 23.29 3.35
CA ALA A 110 5.13 23.93 4.57
C ALA A 110 6.43 24.73 4.34
N VAL A 111 7.41 24.14 3.66
CA VAL A 111 8.66 24.83 3.29
C VAL A 111 8.40 26.00 2.34
N ARG A 112 7.55 25.81 1.32
CA ARG A 112 7.18 26.89 0.39
C ARG A 112 6.53 28.07 1.11
N GLN A 113 5.58 27.81 2.00
CA GLN A 113 4.91 28.85 2.79
C GLN A 113 5.87 29.58 3.72
N PHE A 114 6.82 28.87 4.35
CA PHE A 114 7.84 29.51 5.18
C PHE A 114 8.80 30.38 4.36
N ASN A 115 9.23 29.91 3.20
CA ASN A 115 10.03 30.74 2.30
C ASN A 115 9.27 31.98 1.82
N ARG A 116 7.97 31.83 1.54
CA ARG A 116 7.11 32.97 1.18
C ARG A 116 6.94 33.94 2.34
N SER A 117 6.78 33.46 3.57
CA SER A 117 6.65 34.35 4.73
C SER A 117 7.94 35.13 5.01
N LYS A 118 9.11 34.53 4.76
CA LYS A 118 10.41 35.23 4.78
C LYS A 118 10.46 36.36 3.73
N GLN A 119 10.04 36.07 2.48
CA GLN A 119 10.01 37.08 1.41
C GLN A 119 9.06 38.26 1.70
N LEU A 120 7.98 38.00 2.43
CA LEU A 120 6.98 38.99 2.81
C LEU A 120 7.29 39.70 4.14
N ASN A 121 8.42 39.37 4.80
CA ASN A 121 8.77 39.89 6.12
C ASN A 121 7.68 39.68 7.19
N CYS A 122 6.96 38.55 7.15
CA CYS A 122 5.86 38.26 8.08
C CYS A 122 6.30 38.06 9.55
N GLY A 123 7.60 37.99 9.83
CA GLY A 123 8.14 37.76 11.18
C GLY A 123 7.94 36.34 11.74
N PHE A 124 7.49 35.37 10.93
CA PHE A 124 7.35 33.98 11.37
C PHE A 124 8.72 33.34 11.56
N SER A 125 8.98 32.84 12.76
CA SER A 125 10.23 32.17 13.12
C SER A 125 9.99 31.14 14.21
N VAL A 126 11.01 30.31 14.48
CA VAL A 126 11.01 29.38 15.61
C VAL A 126 10.88 30.06 16.98
N ASN A 127 11.19 31.36 17.07
CA ASN A 127 11.11 32.13 18.33
C ASN A 127 9.78 32.87 18.51
N THR A 128 9.06 33.11 17.40
CA THR A 128 7.84 33.92 17.39
C THR A 128 6.57 33.10 17.20
N GLN A 129 6.71 31.81 16.92
CA GLN A 129 5.63 30.89 16.59
C GLN A 129 5.87 29.51 17.24
N PRO A 130 4.86 28.62 17.30
CA PRO A 130 5.05 27.26 17.82
C PRO A 130 6.26 26.56 17.20
N LEU A 131 7.06 25.92 18.05
CA LEU A 131 8.31 25.26 17.64
C LEU A 131 8.07 24.25 16.51
N GLY A 132 8.98 24.25 15.53
CA GLY A 132 8.93 23.34 14.38
C GLY A 132 7.91 23.72 13.30
N ARG A 133 6.99 24.67 13.58
CA ARG A 133 5.96 25.06 12.62
C ARG A 133 6.54 25.79 11.42
N TRP A 134 7.34 26.83 11.63
CA TRP A 134 7.88 27.67 10.56
C TRP A 134 9.39 27.43 10.42
N MET A 135 9.75 26.54 9.50
CA MET A 135 11.14 26.17 9.18
C MET A 135 11.26 25.67 7.74
N ASP A 136 12.47 25.70 7.17
CA ASP A 136 12.79 25.27 5.80
C ASP A 136 13.31 23.83 5.70
N ASN A 137 13.24 23.08 6.78
CA ASN A 137 13.62 21.67 6.80
C ASN A 137 12.42 20.81 6.39
N HIS A 138 12.46 20.32 5.16
CA HIS A 138 11.46 19.40 4.59
C HIS A 138 11.30 18.12 5.43
N ARG A 139 12.39 17.51 5.86
CA ARG A 139 12.36 16.23 6.59
C ARG A 139 11.62 16.34 7.91
N ASN A 140 11.79 17.43 8.64
CA ASN A 140 11.07 17.65 9.90
C ASN A 140 9.56 17.75 9.70
N HIS A 141 9.10 18.42 8.63
CA HIS A 141 7.67 18.47 8.30
C HIS A 141 7.12 17.11 7.90
N TYR A 142 7.89 16.35 7.12
CA TYR A 142 7.53 14.99 6.73
C TYR A 142 7.42 14.07 7.96
N ASP A 143 8.43 14.05 8.83
CA ASP A 143 8.47 13.20 10.03
C ASP A 143 7.35 13.55 11.02
N TRP A 144 7.06 14.84 11.20
CA TRP A 144 5.90 15.28 11.97
C TRP A 144 4.60 14.74 11.34
N CYS A 145 4.42 14.89 10.03
CA CYS A 145 3.20 14.44 9.36
C CYS A 145 2.98 12.92 9.46
N MET A 146 4.05 12.13 9.34
CA MET A 146 3.95 10.66 9.43
C MET A 146 3.46 10.16 10.80
N THR A 147 3.59 10.97 11.85
CA THR A 147 3.17 10.65 13.22
C THR A 147 1.95 11.46 13.68
N ALA A 148 1.57 12.50 12.94
CA ALA A 148 0.44 13.35 13.24
C ALA A 148 -0.88 12.59 13.06
N ARG A 149 -1.88 12.94 13.87
CA ARG A 149 -3.24 12.45 13.67
C ARG A 149 -3.83 13.06 12.39
N PRO A 150 -4.64 12.33 11.60
CA PRO A 150 -5.19 12.85 10.35
C PRO A 150 -5.94 14.18 10.49
N GLU A 151 -6.67 14.38 11.59
CA GLU A 151 -7.37 15.62 11.89
C GLU A 151 -6.43 16.83 12.08
N TRP A 152 -5.21 16.60 12.57
CA TRP A 152 -4.22 17.65 12.76
C TRP A 152 -3.67 18.15 11.43
N LEU A 153 -3.48 17.26 10.44
CA LEU A 153 -2.93 17.63 9.13
C LEU A 153 -3.78 18.69 8.43
N VAL A 154 -5.11 18.49 8.42
CA VAL A 154 -6.04 19.46 7.80
C VAL A 154 -6.03 20.78 8.57
N SER A 155 -6.13 20.71 9.90
CA SER A 155 -6.15 21.91 10.74
C SER A 155 -4.84 22.71 10.65
N GLU A 156 -3.70 22.04 10.55
CA GLU A 156 -2.39 22.69 10.45
C GLU A 156 -2.22 23.32 9.07
N ALA A 157 -2.54 22.61 7.99
CA ALA A 157 -2.49 23.18 6.64
C ALA A 157 -3.37 24.44 6.52
N GLN A 158 -4.59 24.42 7.10
CA GLN A 158 -5.46 25.59 7.14
C GLN A 158 -4.85 26.72 7.97
N ALA A 159 -4.40 26.43 9.19
CA ALA A 159 -3.88 27.44 10.09
C ALA A 159 -2.60 28.12 9.55
N ARG A 160 -1.80 27.44 8.73
CA ARG A 160 -0.66 28.03 8.01
C ARG A 160 -1.11 28.95 6.88
N SER A 161 -2.11 28.51 6.11
CA SER A 161 -2.69 29.28 5.02
C SER A 161 -3.32 30.56 5.54
N ASP A 162 -4.05 30.49 6.65
CA ASP A 162 -4.65 31.65 7.32
C ASP A 162 -3.59 32.63 7.85
N ALA A 163 -2.52 32.11 8.44
CA ALA A 163 -1.41 32.95 8.92
C ALA A 163 -0.75 33.71 7.75
N LEU A 164 -0.52 33.03 6.62
CA LEU A 164 0.06 33.67 5.44
C LEU A 164 -0.91 34.68 4.79
N SER A 165 -2.20 34.36 4.71
CA SER A 165 -3.23 35.31 4.23
C SER A 165 -3.29 36.56 5.08
N ARG A 166 -3.27 36.42 6.42
CA ARG A 166 -3.20 37.59 7.31
C ARG A 166 -1.95 38.42 7.09
N CYS A 167 -0.80 37.80 6.79
CA CYS A 167 0.41 38.53 6.45
C CYS A 167 0.29 39.31 5.14
N LEU A 168 -0.37 38.75 4.13
CA LEU A 168 -0.57 39.41 2.84
C LEU A 168 -1.48 40.65 2.91
N THR A 169 -2.29 40.76 3.96
CA THR A 169 -3.22 41.88 4.15
C THR A 169 -2.75 42.92 5.17
N GLN A 170 -1.52 42.80 5.68
CA GLN A 170 -0.87 43.82 6.52
C GLN A 170 -0.30 44.94 5.64
#